data_AF-A0A5J4WQP8-F1
#
_entry.id   AF-A0A5J4WQP8-F1
#
_cell.length_a   1.000
_cell.length_b   1.000
_cell.length_c   1.000
_cell.angle_alpha   90.00
_cell.angle_beta   90.00
_cell.angle_gamma   90.00
#
_symmetry.space_group_name_H-M   'P 1'
#
loop_
_entity.id
_entity.type
_entity.pdbx_description
1 polymer ?
#
loop_
_entity_poly.entity_id
_entity_poly.type
_entity_poly.pdbx_seq_one_letter_code
_entity_poly.pdbx_strand_id
1 'polypeptide(L)'
;MKQQQIEENEQKKIEKEMQQLLESQGFNVLKTIGHGSFGNVFKVYYPELGEVAAKVIINQFFDEDEWNIAGILSEDPPYTCPFIIRNILANQFQESTIIILEFCNCENLQHLIETNVDISLPTIRVIMRQILQGLSFIHSKGLVHRDIKAANILLHSPIGSGRVVCI
;
A
#
# COMPACT_ATOMS: atom_id res chain seq x y z
N MET A 1 5.77 30.06 9.90
CA MET A 1 7.16 29.73 10.28
C MET A 1 7.23 28.93 11.57
N LYS A 2 6.89 29.45 12.77
CA LYS A 2 6.94 28.64 14.02
C LYS A 2 5.95 27.45 14.06
N GLN A 3 4.73 27.62 13.55
CA GLN A 3 3.70 26.58 13.55
C GLN A 3 4.06 25.37 12.66
N GLN A 4 4.46 25.62 11.40
CA GLN A 4 4.92 24.58 10.47
C GLN A 4 6.11 23.77 11.01
N GLN A 5 7.03 24.44 11.70
CA GLN A 5 8.21 23.77 12.26
C GLN A 5 7.88 22.89 13.47
N ILE A 6 6.79 23.18 14.19
CA ILE A 6 6.29 22.33 15.28
C ILE A 6 5.62 21.07 14.68
N GLU A 7 4.75 21.24 13.69
CA GLU A 7 4.07 20.14 12.99
C GLU A 7 5.08 19.17 12.33
N GLU A 8 6.11 19.69 11.66
CA GLU A 8 7.18 18.86 11.08
C GLU A 8 7.95 18.05 12.13
N ASN A 9 8.18 18.61 13.31
CA ASN A 9 8.89 17.93 14.39
C ASN A 9 8.02 16.84 15.03
N GLU A 10 6.72 17.08 15.18
CA GLU A 10 5.77 16.07 15.64
C GLU A 10 5.63 14.93 14.64
N GLN A 11 5.52 15.22 13.34
CA GLN A 11 5.46 14.21 12.29
C GLN A 11 6.69 13.29 12.31
N LYS A 12 7.90 13.88 12.41
CA LYS A 12 9.16 13.13 12.51
C LYS A 12 9.25 12.28 13.78
N LYS A 13 8.72 12.79 14.90
CA LYS A 13 8.67 12.04 16.16
C LYS A 13 7.77 10.81 16.02
N ILE A 14 6.56 10.98 15.48
CA ILE A 14 5.60 9.90 15.24
C ILE A 14 6.21 8.86 14.30
N GLU A 15 6.82 9.30 13.20
CA GLU A 15 7.49 8.39 12.26
C GLU A 15 8.57 7.55 12.94
N LYS A 16 9.39 8.16 13.81
CA LYS A 16 10.43 7.46 14.55
C LYS A 16 9.85 6.41 15.51
N GLU A 17 8.75 6.72 16.21
CA GLU A 17 8.05 5.77 17.07
C GLU A 17 7.50 4.57 16.27
N MET A 18 6.96 4.81 15.08
CA MET A 18 6.50 3.75 14.17
C MET A 18 7.66 2.87 13.67
N GLN A 19 8.81 3.46 13.34
CA GLN A 19 10.01 2.71 12.95
C GLN A 19 10.52 1.84 14.11
N GLN A 20 10.58 2.38 15.33
CA GLN A 20 10.97 1.63 16.52
C GLN A 20 10.02 0.47 16.81
N LEU A 21 8.72 0.67 16.61
CA LEU A 21 7.74 -0.41 16.70
C LEU A 21 8.05 -1.52 15.69
N LEU A 22 8.27 -1.20 14.41
CA LEU A 22 8.65 -2.18 13.39
C LEU A 22 9.94 -2.93 13.75
N GLU A 23 10.98 -2.22 14.15
CA GLU A 23 12.26 -2.82 14.57
C GLU A 23 12.09 -3.76 15.77
N SER A 24 11.24 -3.40 16.74
CA SER A 24 10.95 -4.25 17.90
C SER A 24 10.27 -5.57 17.53
N GLN A 25 9.60 -5.62 16.37
CA GLN A 25 8.97 -6.82 15.82
C GLN A 25 9.89 -7.58 14.85
N GLY A 26 11.15 -7.17 14.72
CA GLY A 26 12.14 -7.85 13.88
C GLY A 26 12.14 -7.42 12.41
N PHE A 27 11.43 -6.35 12.06
CA PHE A 27 11.51 -5.77 10.71
C PHE A 27 12.75 -4.90 10.57
N ASN A 28 13.46 -5.03 9.45
CA ASN A 28 14.48 -4.08 9.04
C ASN A 28 13.83 -2.98 8.18
N VAL A 29 13.74 -1.76 8.70
CA VAL A 29 13.15 -0.63 7.97
C VAL A 29 14.14 -0.10 6.93
N LEU A 30 13.75 -0.17 5.65
CA LEU A 30 14.61 0.26 4.55
C LEU A 30 14.35 1.71 4.14
N LYS A 31 13.08 2.11 4.02
CA LYS A 31 12.68 3.45 3.59
C LYS A 31 11.20 3.71 3.90
N THR A 32 10.86 4.95 4.26
CA THR A 32 9.46 5.44 4.25
C THR A 32 9.01 5.69 2.82
N ILE A 33 7.94 5.01 2.38
CA ILE A 33 7.42 5.04 1.00
C ILE A 33 6.06 5.74 0.89
N GLY A 34 5.37 6.01 2.00
CA GLY A 34 4.12 6.76 1.98
C GLY A 34 3.84 7.44 3.31
N HIS A 35 3.30 8.65 3.24
CA HIS A 35 2.79 9.40 4.37
C HIS A 35 1.28 9.52 4.22
N GLY A 36 0.53 8.88 5.11
CA GLY A 36 -0.92 9.02 5.20
C GLY A 36 -1.33 9.96 6.33
N SER A 37 -2.57 10.41 6.32
CA SER A 37 -3.13 11.23 7.40
C SER A 37 -3.17 10.53 8.76
N PHE A 38 -3.15 9.20 8.76
CA PHE A 38 -3.42 8.35 9.93
C PHE A 38 -2.30 7.34 10.23
N GLY A 39 -1.26 7.33 9.41
CA GLY A 39 -0.21 6.33 9.45
C GLY A 39 0.80 6.47 8.32
N ASN A 40 1.94 5.82 8.48
CA ASN A 40 3.01 5.80 7.48
C ASN A 40 3.18 4.41 6.88
N VAL A 41 3.64 4.36 5.63
CA VAL A 41 3.97 3.13 4.94
C VAL A 41 5.48 3.05 4.77
N PHE A 42 6.06 1.94 5.20
CA PHE A 42 7.49 1.67 5.16
C PHE A 42 7.77 0.49 4.24
N LYS A 43 8.78 0.61 3.38
CA LYS A 43 9.42 -0.56 2.79
C LYS A 43 10.29 -1.20 3.87
N VAL A 44 10.06 -2.47 4.14
CA VAL A 44 10.78 -3.22 5.17
C VAL A 44 11.26 -4.57 4.61
N TYR A 45 12.28 -5.13 5.25
CA TYR A 45 12.69 -6.52 5.04
C TYR A 45 12.37 -7.34 6.29
N TYR A 46 11.71 -8.48 6.10
CA TYR A 46 11.46 -9.47 7.15
C TYR A 46 11.98 -10.83 6.68
N PRO A 47 12.81 -11.55 7.47
CA PRO A 47 13.47 -12.79 6.99
C PRO A 47 12.54 -13.83 6.37
N GLU A 48 11.31 -13.97 6.88
CA GLU A 48 10.34 -14.96 6.40
C GLU A 48 9.56 -14.49 5.16
N LEU A 49 9.45 -13.17 4.93
CA LEU A 49 8.62 -12.58 3.88
C LEU A 49 9.42 -11.91 2.76
N GLY A 50 10.71 -11.64 2.98
CA GLY A 50 11.53 -10.81 2.09
C GLY A 50 11.18 -9.33 2.19
N GLU A 51 11.22 -8.62 1.06
CA GLU A 51 10.83 -7.21 0.98
C GLU A 51 9.30 -7.07 0.92
N VAL A 52 8.73 -6.34 1.87
CA VAL A 52 7.28 -6.08 1.99
C VAL A 52 7.02 -4.61 2.33
N ALA A 53 5.76 -4.18 2.18
CA ALA A 53 5.30 -2.88 2.65
C ALA A 53 4.61 -3.03 4.01
N ALA A 54 4.98 -2.21 4.98
CA ALA A 54 4.38 -2.17 6.31
C ALA A 54 3.65 -0.83 6.51
N LYS A 55 2.32 -0.86 6.58
CA LYS A 55 1.49 0.30 6.93
C LYS A 55 1.29 0.31 8.45
N VAL A 56 1.83 1.31 9.13
CA VAL A 56 1.66 1.50 10.58
C VAL A 56 0.63 2.58 10.82
N ILE A 57 -0.49 2.22 11.44
CA ILE A 57 -1.66 3.08 11.66
C ILE A 57 -1.86 3.27 13.16
N ILE A 58 -2.16 4.49 13.61
CA ILE A 58 -2.55 4.73 15.00
C ILE A 58 -3.95 4.15 15.22
N ASN A 59 -4.16 3.36 16.27
CA ASN A 59 -5.38 2.58 16.46
C ASN A 59 -6.67 3.41 16.47
N GLN A 60 -6.62 4.66 16.93
CA GLN A 60 -7.78 5.56 16.90
C GLN A 60 -8.30 5.87 15.47
N PHE A 61 -7.49 5.60 14.45
CA PHE A 61 -7.82 5.77 13.04
C PHE A 61 -7.83 4.44 12.27
N PHE A 62 -7.72 3.31 12.98
CA PHE A 62 -7.83 2.01 12.35
C PHE A 62 -9.31 1.73 12.06
N ASP A 63 -9.59 1.36 10.81
CA ASP A 63 -10.93 0.98 10.36
C ASP A 63 -11.02 -0.55 10.28
N GLU A 64 -11.72 -1.15 11.24
CA GLU A 64 -11.93 -2.61 11.27
C GLU A 64 -12.71 -3.10 10.04
N ASP A 65 -13.62 -2.29 9.48
CA ASP A 65 -14.35 -2.64 8.27
C ASP A 65 -13.42 -2.66 7.05
N GLU A 66 -12.51 -1.68 6.92
CA GLU A 66 -11.45 -1.68 5.89
C GLU A 66 -10.61 -2.96 5.98
N TRP A 67 -10.22 -3.36 7.19
CA TRP A 67 -9.46 -4.58 7.41
C TRP A 67 -10.24 -5.86 7.07
N ASN A 68 -11.50 -5.95 7.47
CA ASN A 68 -12.36 -7.10 7.15
C ASN A 68 -12.55 -7.22 5.63
N ILE A 69 -12.73 -6.10 4.93
CA ILE A 69 -12.81 -6.05 3.47
C ILE A 69 -11.50 -6.52 2.83
N ALA A 70 -10.37 -6.02 3.31
CA ALA A 70 -9.04 -6.44 2.87
C ALA A 70 -8.84 -7.96 3.02
N GLY A 71 -9.34 -8.55 4.11
CA GLY A 71 -9.38 -9.99 4.34
C GLY A 71 -10.20 -10.74 3.27
N ILE A 72 -11.43 -10.28 2.98
CA ILE A 72 -12.30 -10.86 1.94
C ILE A 72 -11.63 -10.82 0.55
N LEU A 73 -10.89 -9.75 0.26
CA LEU A 73 -10.17 -9.58 -1.02
C LEU A 73 -8.91 -10.43 -1.12
N SER A 74 -8.37 -10.87 0.02
CA SER A 74 -7.11 -11.64 0.11
C SER A 74 -7.32 -13.15 0.32
N GLU A 75 -8.57 -13.64 0.24
CA GLU A 75 -8.90 -15.07 0.37
C GLU A 75 -8.09 -15.97 -0.59
N ASP A 76 -7.70 -17.16 -0.11
CA ASP A 76 -6.77 -18.08 -0.78
C ASP A 76 -7.20 -18.48 -2.22
N PRO A 77 -6.24 -18.83 -3.11
CA PRO A 77 -6.50 -19.22 -4.50
C PRO A 77 -7.59 -20.30 -4.64
N PRO A 78 -8.45 -20.23 -5.66
CA PRO A 78 -8.34 -19.41 -6.88
C PRO A 78 -8.97 -18.01 -6.79
N TYR A 79 -9.35 -17.55 -5.60
CA TYR A 79 -10.16 -16.34 -5.44
C TYR A 79 -9.37 -15.04 -5.35
N THR A 80 -8.08 -15.02 -5.68
CA THR A 80 -7.28 -13.78 -5.67
C THR A 80 -7.31 -13.07 -7.02
N CYS A 81 -7.32 -11.73 -6.99
CA CYS A 81 -7.19 -10.91 -8.18
C CYS A 81 -5.77 -10.34 -8.27
N PRO A 82 -5.02 -10.56 -9.36
CA PRO A 82 -3.65 -10.05 -9.51
C PRO A 82 -3.55 -8.52 -9.69
N PHE A 83 -4.70 -7.83 -9.70
CA PHE A 83 -4.82 -6.37 -9.87
C PHE A 83 -5.44 -5.72 -8.63
N ILE A 84 -5.22 -6.33 -7.46
CA ILE A 84 -5.59 -5.82 -6.15
C ILE A 84 -4.45 -6.15 -5.20
N ILE A 85 -4.06 -5.16 -4.39
CA ILE A 85 -2.97 -5.34 -3.44
C ILE A 85 -3.29 -6.41 -2.42
N ARG A 86 -2.39 -7.37 -2.26
CA ARG A 86 -2.54 -8.47 -1.31
C ARG A 86 -2.16 -8.03 0.10
N ASN A 87 -3.09 -8.23 1.03
CA ASN A 87 -2.81 -8.16 2.46
C ASN A 87 -2.22 -9.49 2.91
N ILE A 88 -1.08 -9.44 3.60
CA ILE A 88 -0.36 -10.63 4.06
C ILE A 88 -0.80 -10.96 5.48
N LEU A 89 -0.71 -10.00 6.39
CA LEU A 89 -1.10 -10.16 7.79
C LEU A 89 -1.28 -8.79 8.46
N ALA A 90 -1.90 -8.77 9.63
CA ALA A 90 -1.90 -7.61 10.51
C ALA A 90 -1.65 -8.02 11.95
N ASN A 91 -0.96 -7.15 12.68
CA ASN A 91 -0.73 -7.27 14.11
C ASN A 91 -1.14 -5.97 14.79
N GLN A 92 -2.08 -6.07 15.72
CA GLN A 92 -2.51 -4.96 16.55
C GLN A 92 -1.66 -4.89 17.83
N PHE A 93 -1.19 -3.70 18.15
CA PHE A 93 -0.46 -3.37 19.38
C PHE A 93 -1.27 -2.38 20.20
N GLN A 94 -0.73 -1.94 21.34
CA GLN A 94 -1.44 -1.07 22.28
C GLN A 94 -1.94 0.23 21.63
N GLU A 95 -1.06 0.94 20.92
CA GLU A 95 -1.37 2.27 20.35
C GLU A 95 -1.48 2.27 18.82
N SER A 96 -0.98 1.23 18.16
CA SER A 96 -0.87 1.17 16.70
C SER A 96 -1.12 -0.24 16.15
N THR A 97 -1.52 -0.31 14.89
CA THR A 97 -1.67 -1.55 14.12
C THR A 97 -0.67 -1.56 12.98
N ILE A 98 0.02 -2.68 12.79
CA ILE A 98 0.90 -2.93 11.65
C ILE A 98 0.14 -3.81 10.66
N ILE A 99 -0.02 -3.34 9.42
CA ILE A 99 -0.55 -4.12 8.31
C ILE A 99 0.59 -4.40 7.34
N ILE A 100 0.85 -5.67 7.06
CA ILE A 100 1.85 -6.11 6.08
C ILE A 100 1.17 -6.40 4.75
N LEU A 101 1.67 -5.73 3.72
CA LEU A 101 1.18 -5.75 2.35
C LEU A 101 2.30 -6.25 1.43
N GLU A 102 1.93 -6.78 0.27
CA GLU A 102 2.92 -6.95 -0.79
C GLU A 102 3.55 -5.60 -1.19
N PHE A 103 4.84 -5.63 -1.55
CA PHE A 103 5.54 -4.42 -1.98
C PHE A 103 5.46 -4.24 -3.50
N CYS A 104 4.79 -3.17 -3.92
CA CYS A 104 4.84 -2.70 -5.31
C CYS A 104 6.14 -1.92 -5.53
N ASN A 105 7.08 -2.53 -6.26
CA ASN A 105 8.42 -1.98 -6.52
C ASN A 105 8.49 -0.82 -7.54
N CYS A 106 7.36 -0.28 -7.98
CA CYS A 106 7.32 0.94 -8.77
C CYS A 106 6.43 1.97 -8.06
N GLU A 107 6.41 3.20 -8.58
CA GLU A 107 5.56 4.26 -8.06
C GLU A 107 4.09 4.04 -8.46
N ASN A 108 3.21 4.97 -8.09
CA ASN A 108 1.80 4.96 -8.49
C ASN A 108 1.57 5.69 -9.82
N LEU A 109 0.37 5.57 -10.35
CA LEU A 109 -0.03 6.23 -11.60
C LEU A 109 0.01 7.76 -11.49
N GLN A 110 -0.20 8.33 -10.30
CA GLN A 110 -0.08 9.78 -10.06
C GLN A 110 1.34 10.28 -10.34
N HIS A 111 2.37 9.57 -9.87
CA HIS A 111 3.76 9.90 -10.15
C HIS A 111 4.07 9.86 -11.66
N LEU A 112 3.50 8.90 -12.39
CA LEU A 112 3.68 8.81 -13.84
C LEU A 112 3.06 10.00 -14.58
N ILE A 113 1.91 10.49 -14.11
CA ILE A 113 1.26 11.71 -14.64
C ILE A 113 2.12 12.94 -14.33
N GLU A 114 2.60 13.09 -13.10
CA GLU A 114 3.39 14.25 -12.65
C GLU A 114 4.75 14.36 -13.36
N THR A 115 5.35 13.22 -13.72
CA THR A 115 6.61 13.16 -14.46
C THR A 115 6.45 13.41 -15.96
N ASN A 116 5.22 13.63 -16.46
CA ASN A 116 4.91 13.83 -17.88
C ASN A 116 5.51 12.76 -18.79
N VAL A 117 5.50 11.50 -18.33
CA VAL A 117 5.96 10.40 -19.17
C VAL A 117 4.98 10.18 -20.30
N ASP A 118 5.48 10.12 -21.54
CA ASP A 118 4.67 9.78 -22.71
C ASP A 118 4.29 8.30 -22.67
N ILE A 119 3.02 8.04 -22.37
CA ILE A 119 2.46 6.68 -22.35
C ILE A 119 1.74 6.43 -23.67
N SER A 120 2.17 5.41 -24.40
CA SER A 120 1.49 5.03 -25.64
C SER A 120 0.03 4.61 -25.39
N LEU A 121 -0.86 4.88 -26.35
CA LEU A 121 -2.26 4.46 -26.29
C LEU A 121 -2.44 2.93 -26.07
N PRO A 122 -1.63 2.05 -26.68
CA PRO A 122 -1.62 0.63 -26.33
C PRO A 122 -1.37 0.36 -24.84
N THR A 123 -0.40 1.04 -24.23
CA THR A 123 -0.09 0.90 -22.80
C THR A 123 -1.24 1.40 -21.93
N ILE A 124 -1.84 2.56 -22.25
CA ILE A 124 -3.03 3.07 -21.55
C ILE A 124 -4.17 2.04 -21.59
N ARG A 125 -4.41 1.41 -22.74
CA ARG A 125 -5.44 0.37 -22.88
C ARG A 125 -5.17 -0.83 -21.95
N VAL A 126 -3.91 -1.22 -21.78
CA VAL A 126 -3.52 -2.31 -20.87
C VAL A 126 -3.76 -1.91 -19.42
N ILE A 127 -3.32 -0.71 -19.02
CA ILE A 127 -3.53 -0.15 -17.67
C ILE A 127 -5.03 -0.13 -17.34
N MET A 128 -5.84 0.47 -18.22
CA MET A 128 -7.29 0.56 -18.03
C MET A 128 -7.95 -0.81 -17.93
N ARG A 129 -7.50 -1.80 -18.72
CA ARG A 129 -8.02 -3.17 -18.64
C ARG A 129 -7.73 -3.78 -17.27
N GLN A 130 -6.51 -3.64 -16.74
CA GLN A 130 -6.13 -4.19 -15.44
C GLN A 130 -6.93 -3.54 -14.30
N ILE A 131 -7.08 -2.21 -14.31
CA ILE A 131 -7.90 -1.47 -13.34
C ILE A 131 -9.35 -1.96 -13.37
N LEU A 132 -9.94 -2.10 -14.56
CA LEU A 132 -11.32 -2.58 -14.70
C LEU A 132 -11.50 -4.04 -14.26
N GLN A 133 -10.47 -4.88 -14.41
CA GLN A 133 -10.48 -6.25 -13.91
C GLN A 133 -10.43 -6.29 -12.37
N GLY A 134 -9.59 -5.47 -11.74
CA GLY A 134 -9.58 -5.30 -10.28
C GLY A 134 -10.94 -4.81 -9.75
N LEU A 135 -11.52 -3.79 -10.37
CA LEU A 135 -12.85 -3.28 -10.03
C LEU A 135 -13.96 -4.32 -10.22
N SER A 136 -13.93 -5.07 -11.33
CA SER A 136 -14.90 -6.14 -11.57
C SER A 136 -14.84 -7.20 -10.47
N PHE A 137 -13.65 -7.52 -9.98
CA PHE A 137 -13.48 -8.45 -8.87
C PHE A 137 -14.04 -7.89 -7.55
N ILE A 138 -13.71 -6.64 -7.20
CA ILE A 138 -14.26 -5.95 -6.02
C ILE A 138 -15.80 -5.97 -6.06
N HIS A 139 -16.39 -5.62 -7.19
CA HIS A 139 -17.84 -5.61 -7.36
C HIS A 139 -18.45 -7.02 -7.28
N SER A 140 -17.74 -8.06 -7.73
CA SER A 140 -18.20 -9.45 -7.62
C SER A 140 -18.31 -9.94 -6.18
N LYS A 141 -17.57 -9.31 -5.26
CA LYS A 141 -17.64 -9.55 -3.81
C LYS A 141 -18.67 -8.67 -3.10
N GLY A 142 -19.48 -7.89 -3.85
CA GLY A 142 -20.49 -6.99 -3.28
C GLY A 142 -19.91 -5.70 -2.69
N LEU A 143 -18.66 -5.38 -3.00
CA LEU A 143 -17.93 -4.24 -2.44
C LEU A 143 -17.86 -3.09 -3.44
N VAL A 144 -17.62 -1.88 -2.94
CA VAL A 144 -17.36 -0.68 -3.75
C VAL A 144 -16.09 -0.04 -3.22
N HIS A 145 -15.07 0.21 -4.06
CA HIS A 145 -13.78 0.74 -3.61
C HIS A 145 -13.88 2.16 -3.04
N ARG A 146 -14.74 3.02 -3.59
CA ARG A 146 -15.02 4.42 -3.15
C ARG A 146 -13.87 5.44 -3.22
N ASP A 147 -12.62 5.02 -3.40
CA ASP A 147 -11.44 5.91 -3.46
C ASP A 147 -10.52 5.57 -4.65
N ILE A 148 -11.11 5.40 -5.84
CA ILE A 148 -10.34 5.18 -7.07
C ILE A 148 -9.77 6.51 -7.55
N LYS A 149 -8.44 6.64 -7.47
CA LYS A 149 -7.65 7.78 -7.94
C LYS A 149 -6.25 7.32 -8.33
N ALA A 150 -5.54 8.10 -9.13
CA ALA A 150 -4.22 7.73 -9.65
C ALA A 150 -3.18 7.43 -8.55
N ALA A 151 -3.30 8.07 -7.38
CA ALA A 151 -2.42 7.81 -6.23
C ALA A 151 -2.62 6.41 -5.59
N ASN A 152 -3.79 5.79 -5.80
CA ASN A 152 -4.13 4.46 -5.29
C ASN A 152 -4.01 3.36 -6.35
N ILE A 153 -3.51 3.67 -7.56
CA ILE A 153 -3.18 2.67 -8.57
C ILE A 153 -1.68 2.48 -8.55
N LEU A 154 -1.21 1.38 -7.97
CA LEU A 154 0.21 1.08 -7.82
C LEU A 154 0.71 0.36 -9.07
N LEU A 155 1.98 0.59 -9.42
CA LEU A 155 2.64 -0.17 -10.47
C LEU A 155 3.59 -1.18 -9.84
N HIS A 156 3.60 -2.38 -10.39
CA HIS A 156 4.51 -3.43 -9.95
C HIS A 156 5.14 -4.13 -11.16
N SER A 157 6.44 -4.34 -11.09
CA SER A 157 7.21 -5.14 -12.04
C SER A 157 7.77 -6.36 -11.33
N PRO A 158 7.06 -7.51 -11.35
CA PRO A 158 7.57 -8.73 -10.75
C PRO A 158 8.93 -9.12 -11.36
N ILE A 159 9.89 -9.47 -10.52
CA ILE A 159 11.26 -9.75 -10.93
C ILE A 159 11.27 -10.87 -11.99
N GLY A 160 11.96 -10.64 -13.10
CA GLY A 160 12.07 -11.61 -14.20
C GLY A 160 10.83 -11.73 -15.09
N SER A 161 9.74 -11.00 -14.82
CA SER A 161 8.52 -11.07 -15.64
C SER A 161 8.61 -10.31 -16.97
N GLY A 162 9.47 -9.28 -17.03
CA GLY A 162 9.52 -8.34 -18.16
C GLY A 162 8.21 -7.57 -18.37
N ARG A 163 7.33 -7.51 -17.36
CA ARG A 163 6.00 -6.88 -17.44
C ARG A 163 5.77 -5.95 -16.26
N VAL A 164 4.99 -4.91 -16.49
CA VAL A 164 4.44 -4.04 -15.44
C VAL A 164 2.95 -4.34 -15.33
N VAL A 165 2.47 -4.50 -14.10
CA VAL A 165 1.05 -4.67 -13.76
C VAL A 165 0.59 -3.53 -12.86
N CYS A 166 -0.68 -3.17 -12.97
CA CYS A 166 -1.36 -2.23 -12.10
C CYS A 166 -2.06 -3.03 -10.99
N ILE A 167 -1.82 -2.62 -9.75
CA ILE A 167 -2.35 -3.22 -8.53
C ILE A 167 -3.18 -2.17 -7.79
#